data_AF-A0A9D2UMC2-F1
#
_entry.id   AF-A0A9D2UMC2-F1
#
_cell.length_a   1.000
_cell.length_b   1.000
_cell.length_c   1.000
_cell.angle_alpha   90.00
_cell.angle_beta   90.00
_cell.angle_gamma   90.00
#
_symmetry.space_group_name_H-M   'P 1'
#
loop_
_entity.id
_entity.type
_entity.pdbx_description
1 polymer ?
#
loop_
_entity_poly.entity_id
_entity_poly.type
_entity_poly.pdbx_seq_one_letter_code
_entity_poly.pdbx_strand_id
1 'polypeptide(L)'
;IYRATAPLAVLAFVANFNNFGVIYFLTEGGPANSNYQFAGSTDLLITWLFTLTVDNRLYNIGAVMSIVIFVLVGTFSLWNLKRSRAFDEL
;
A
#
# COMPACT_ATOMS: atom_id res chain seq x y z
N ILE A 1 17.36 -20.24 -11.33
CA ILE A 1 16.96 -18.87 -11.75
C ILE A 1 15.73 -18.42 -10.97
N TYR A 2 14.57 -19.10 -11.07
CA TYR A 2 13.33 -18.70 -10.36
C TYR A 2 13.48 -18.53 -8.83
N ARG A 3 14.28 -19.37 -8.15
CA ARG A 3 14.55 -19.24 -6.70
C ARG A 3 15.36 -17.99 -6.33
N ALA A 4 16.21 -17.51 -7.23
CA ALA A 4 17.02 -16.32 -7.02
C ALA A 4 16.29 -15.03 -7.45
N THR A 5 15.38 -15.12 -8.44
CA THR A 5 14.61 -13.96 -8.92
C THR A 5 13.30 -13.73 -8.18
N ALA A 6 12.73 -14.76 -7.54
CA ALA A 6 11.49 -14.60 -6.76
C ALA A 6 11.61 -13.56 -5.62
N PRO A 7 12.69 -13.52 -4.81
CA PRO A 7 12.85 -12.49 -3.81
C PRO A 7 12.93 -11.08 -4.40
N LEU A 8 13.67 -10.91 -5.51
CA LEU A 8 13.76 -9.64 -6.22
C LEU A 8 12.40 -9.18 -6.77
N ALA A 9 11.61 -10.11 -7.33
CA ALA A 9 10.28 -9.80 -7.85
C ALA A 9 9.31 -9.38 -6.74
N VAL A 10 9.36 -10.04 -5.58
CA VAL A 10 8.56 -9.64 -4.40
C VAL A 10 8.98 -8.27 -3.90
N LEU A 11 10.30 -7.99 -3.83
CA LEU A 11 10.80 -6.68 -3.41
C LEU A 11 10.33 -5.57 -4.37
N ALA A 12 10.43 -5.80 -5.68
CA ALA A 12 9.96 -4.86 -6.69
C ALA A 12 8.45 -4.64 -6.61
N PHE A 13 7.67 -5.70 -6.36
CA PHE A 13 6.23 -5.59 -6.14
C PHE A 13 5.91 -4.72 -4.91
N VAL A 14 6.56 -4.98 -3.77
CA VAL A 14 6.36 -4.21 -2.53
C VAL A 14 6.75 -2.73 -2.72
N ALA A 15 7.85 -2.47 -3.44
CA ALA A 15 8.30 -1.12 -3.74
C ALA A 15 7.29 -0.35 -4.60
N ASN A 16 6.65 -1.01 -5.57
CA ASN A 16 5.63 -0.39 -6.41
C ASN A 16 4.26 -0.27 -5.69
N PHE A 17 3.90 -1.25 -4.85
CA PHE A 17 2.63 -1.26 -4.12
C PHE A 17 2.46 -0.07 -3.17
N ASN A 18 3.56 0.42 -2.59
CA ASN A 18 3.56 1.56 -1.67
C ASN A 18 4.31 2.79 -2.23
N ASN A 19 4.37 2.96 -3.55
CA ASN A 19 5.15 4.04 -4.18
C ASN A 19 4.44 5.41 -4.07
N PHE A 20 4.43 5.97 -2.86
CA PHE A 20 3.79 7.23 -2.55
C PHE A 20 4.30 8.38 -3.42
N GLY A 21 5.63 8.52 -3.55
CA GLY A 21 6.24 9.66 -4.24
C GLY A 21 5.84 9.75 -5.72
N VAL A 22 5.81 8.62 -6.43
CA VAL A 22 5.44 8.61 -7.85
C VAL A 22 4.00 9.09 -8.05
N ILE A 23 3.05 8.56 -7.29
CA ILE A 23 1.64 8.92 -7.47
C ILE A 23 1.36 10.33 -6.98
N TYR A 24 1.87 10.69 -5.80
CA TYR A 24 1.67 12.01 -5.21
C TYR A 24 2.22 13.12 -6.09
N PHE A 25 3.45 12.99 -6.61
CA PHE A 25 4.07 14.07 -7.38
C PHE A 25 3.66 14.11 -8.86
N LEU A 26 3.30 12.98 -9.47
CA LEU A 26 2.97 12.95 -10.91
C LEU A 26 1.48 13.13 -11.20
N THR A 27 0.61 12.63 -10.32
CA THR A 27 -0.83 12.56 -10.60
C THR A 27 -1.71 13.10 -9.49
N GLU A 28 -1.18 13.26 -8.27
CA GLU A 28 -1.97 13.62 -7.08
C GLU A 28 -3.21 12.71 -6.90
N GLY A 29 -3.12 11.45 -7.35
CA GLY A 29 -4.23 10.49 -7.35
C GLY A 29 -5.22 10.61 -8.51
N GLY A 30 -5.14 11.67 -9.33
CA GLY A 30 -6.10 11.98 -10.39
C GLY A 30 -6.12 10.98 -11.57
N PRO A 31 -7.19 10.98 -12.39
CA PRO A 31 -8.36 11.84 -12.33
C PRO A 31 -9.34 11.42 -11.23
N ALA A 32 -10.10 12.40 -10.71
CA ALA A 32 -11.14 12.14 -9.72
C ALA A 32 -12.16 11.11 -10.23
N ASN A 33 -12.49 10.13 -9.41
CA ASN A 33 -13.43 9.08 -9.76
C ASN A 33 -14.70 9.23 -8.94
N SER A 34 -15.84 9.47 -9.59
CA SER A 34 -17.13 9.63 -8.89
C SER A 34 -17.60 8.36 -8.18
N ASN A 35 -17.05 7.19 -8.52
CA ASN A 35 -17.34 5.94 -7.83
C ASN A 35 -16.54 5.78 -6.53
N TYR A 36 -15.50 6.59 -6.31
CA TYR A 36 -14.63 6.51 -5.14
C TYR A 36 -14.84 7.72 -4.22
N GLN A 37 -14.73 7.49 -2.92
CA GLN A 37 -14.87 8.54 -1.92
C GLN A 37 -13.51 9.21 -1.67
N PHE A 38 -13.37 10.44 -2.11
CA PHE A 38 -12.16 11.26 -1.94
C PHE A 38 -10.88 10.59 -2.49
N ALA A 39 -11.04 9.69 -3.46
CA ALA A 39 -9.93 9.04 -4.16
C ALA A 39 -10.04 9.34 -5.66
N GLY A 40 -8.91 9.49 -6.32
CA GLY A 40 -8.86 9.46 -7.77
C GLY A 40 -8.53 8.06 -8.30
N SER A 41 -8.45 7.96 -9.62
CA SER A 41 -8.36 6.67 -10.31
C SER A 41 -6.96 6.05 -10.26
N THR A 42 -5.92 6.84 -9.97
CA THR A 42 -4.54 6.36 -9.87
C THR A 42 -4.06 6.25 -8.42
N ASP A 43 -4.91 6.56 -7.45
CA ASP A 43 -4.55 6.54 -6.04
C ASP A 43 -4.14 5.14 -5.56
N LEU A 44 -3.04 5.10 -4.82
CA LEU A 44 -2.69 3.98 -3.96
C LEU A 44 -3.41 4.14 -2.62
N LEU A 45 -3.57 3.05 -1.89
CA LEU A 45 -4.13 3.08 -0.53
C LEU A 45 -3.42 4.11 0.37
N ILE A 46 -2.10 4.25 0.21
CA ILE A 46 -1.30 5.21 0.98
C ILE A 46 -1.52 6.67 0.54
N THR A 47 -1.69 6.95 -0.76
CA THR A 47 -1.93 8.33 -1.24
C THR A 47 -3.35 8.76 -0.95
N TRP A 48 -4.32 7.86 -1.12
CA TRP A 48 -5.70 8.11 -0.72
C TRP A 48 -5.83 8.43 0.78
N LEU A 49 -5.15 7.67 1.63
CA LEU A 49 -5.16 7.93 3.08
C LEU A 49 -4.52 9.28 3.44
N PHE A 50 -3.46 9.65 2.72
CA PHE A 50 -2.85 10.97 2.84
C PHE A 50 -3.84 12.07 2.46
N THR A 51 -4.52 11.96 1.31
CA THR A 51 -5.51 12.96 0.88
C THR A 51 -6.73 13.04 1.81
N LEU A 52 -7.16 11.92 2.41
CA LEU A 52 -8.21 11.94 3.43
C LEU A 52 -7.78 12.72 4.69
N THR A 53 -6.54 12.54 5.13
CA THR A 53 -6.06 13.09 6.42
C THR A 53 -5.52 14.51 6.29
N VAL A 54 -4.77 14.80 5.23
CA VAL A 54 -4.07 16.08 5.04
C VAL A 54 -4.95 17.06 4.29
N ASP A 55 -5.46 16.67 3.11
CA ASP A 55 -6.21 17.58 2.24
C ASP A 55 -7.64 17.80 2.76
N ASN A 56 -8.31 16.71 3.12
CA ASN A 56 -9.72 16.74 3.56
C ASN A 56 -9.88 16.84 5.09
N ARG A 57 -8.79 16.70 5.86
CA ARG A 57 -8.79 16.80 7.34
C ARG A 57 -9.76 15.82 8.03
N LEU A 58 -10.05 14.68 7.40
CA LEU A 58 -10.91 13.63 7.92
C LEU A 58 -10.12 12.67 8.82
N TYR A 59 -9.55 13.20 9.91
CA TYR A 59 -8.65 12.46 10.80
C TYR A 59 -9.29 11.24 11.46
N ASN A 60 -10.59 11.31 11.78
CA ASN A 60 -11.36 10.19 12.34
C ASN A 60 -11.43 9.02 11.36
N ILE A 61 -11.77 9.28 10.10
CA ILE A 61 -11.85 8.26 9.05
C ILE A 61 -10.44 7.75 8.72
N GLY A 62 -9.47 8.65 8.56
CA GLY A 62 -8.09 8.28 8.27
C GLY A 62 -7.46 7.39 9.36
N ALA A 63 -7.74 7.66 10.64
CA ALA A 63 -7.25 6.82 11.73
C ALA A 63 -7.84 5.40 11.68
N VAL A 64 -9.16 5.28 11.45
CA VAL A 64 -9.83 3.98 11.31
C VAL A 64 -9.27 3.21 10.10
N MET A 65 -9.14 3.88 8.95
CA MET A 65 -8.60 3.24 7.74
C MET A 65 -7.14 2.80 7.91
N SER A 66 -6.32 3.56 8.66
CA SER A 66 -4.94 3.18 8.98
C SER A 66 -4.87 1.86 9.75
N ILE A 67 -5.78 1.68 10.73
CA ILE A 67 -5.86 0.44 11.51
C ILE A 67 -6.31 -0.74 10.61
N VAL A 68 -7.31 -0.52 9.76
CA VAL A 68 -7.80 -1.56 8.83
C VAL A 68 -6.69 -2.01 7.88
N ILE A 69 -5.97 -1.06 7.27
CA ILE A 69 -4.86 -1.37 6.35
C ILE A 69 -3.73 -2.08 7.10
N PHE A 70 -3.41 -1.66 8.32
CA PHE A 70 -2.40 -2.33 9.14
C PHE A 70 -2.75 -3.79 9.40
N VAL A 71 -4.00 -4.10 9.75
CA VAL A 71 -4.45 -5.49 9.97
C VAL A 71 -4.38 -6.29 8.66
N LEU A 72 -4.82 -5.71 7.54
CA LEU A 72 -4.75 -6.35 6.23
C LEU A 72 -3.31 -6.68 5.83
N VAL A 73 -2.43 -5.68 5.81
CA VAL A 73 -1.03 -5.85 5.39
C VAL A 73 -0.27 -6.72 6.39
N GLY A 74 -0.51 -6.55 7.70
CA GLY A 74 0.11 -7.34 8.75
C GLY A 74 -0.25 -8.82 8.67
N THR A 75 -1.53 -9.15 8.45
CA THR A 75 -1.96 -10.54 8.27
C THR A 75 -1.38 -11.17 7.01
N PHE A 76 -1.40 -10.45 5.87
CA PHE A 76 -0.77 -10.91 4.63
C PHE A 76 0.74 -11.11 4.78
N SER A 77 1.41 -10.20 5.48
CA SER A 77 2.86 -10.27 5.71
C SER A 77 3.22 -11.46 6.61
N LEU A 78 2.50 -11.64 7.72
CA LEU A 78 2.69 -12.79 8.60
C LEU A 78 2.45 -14.12 7.88
N TRP A 79 1.43 -14.18 7.04
CA TRP A 79 1.13 -15.38 6.25
C TRP A 79 2.23 -15.69 5.23
N ASN A 80 2.73 -14.67 4.51
CA ASN A 80 3.84 -14.83 3.58
C ASN A 80 5.14 -15.21 4.29
N LEU A 81 5.44 -14.60 5.44
CA LEU A 81 6.62 -14.92 6.24
C LEU A 81 6.58 -16.34 6.79
N LYS A 82 5.42 -16.84 7.24
CA LYS A 82 5.28 -18.24 7.67
C LYS A 82 5.49 -19.25 6.54
N ARG A 83 5.18 -18.86 5.30
CA ARG A 83 5.32 -19.73 4.12
C ARG A 83 6.70 -19.64 3.48
N SER A 84 7.36 -18.49 3.63
CA SER A 84 8.75 -18.29 3.26
C SER A 84 9.63 -18.97 4.32
N ARG A 85 10.31 -20.07 3.98
CA ARG A 85 11.31 -20.75 4.84
C ARG A 85 12.57 -19.90 5.10
N ALA A 86 12.45 -18.57 5.06
CA ALA A 86 13.55 -17.63 5.20
C ALA A 86 14.22 -17.66 6.59
N PHE A 87 13.64 -18.37 7.55
CA PHE A 87 14.18 -18.56 8.90
C PHE A 87 14.51 -20.03 9.26
N ASP A 88 14.41 -20.97 8.32
CA ASP A 88 14.85 -22.37 8.54
C ASP A 88 16.39 -22.52 8.50
N GLU A 89 17.13 -21.42 8.35
CA GLU A 89 18.60 -21.38 8.22
C GLU A 89 19.30 -20.60 9.35
N LEU A 90 18.58 -20.22 10.43
CA LEU A 90 19.17 -19.73 11.69
C LEU A 90 19.22 -20.87 12.72
#